data_AF-A0A428TPB4-F1
#
_entry.id   AF-A0A428TPB4-F1
#
_cell.length_a   1.000
_cell.length_b   1.000
_cell.length_c   1.000
_cell.angle_alpha   90.00
_cell.angle_beta   90.00
_cell.angle_gamma   90.00
#
_symmetry.space_group_name_H-M   'P 1'
#
loop_
_entity.id
_entity.type
_entity.pdbx_description
1 polymer ?
#
loop_
_entity_poly.entity_id
_entity_poly.type
_entity_poly.pdbx_seq_one_letter_code
_entity_poly.pdbx_strand_id
1 'polypeptide(L)'
;MVHLGRRGDDDAPPITDHRDDDNDNMSDSDPERGRLLHHDDDDDDGVDTESRSDAERLESWHEEHRRRETRRWSYLVMVISTIALITVLGFWVRNGTRPAGCEYDGSCNDISRLWGQYSAYFSVPSELDASTPDDCDVTFALVLSRHGARYPTDTKSAAYNATIARIQKSATMYGKNYRWLKEYTYTLSAEDLTQFGQQQMVDSGRAFL
;
A
#
# COMPACT_ATOMS: atom_id res chain seq x y z
N MET A 1 -15.74 41.65 -1.12
CA MET A 1 -14.68 42.65 -0.88
C MET A 1 -14.38 42.67 0.61
N VAL A 2 -13.42 41.85 1.06
CA VAL A 2 -12.78 41.94 2.38
C VAL A 2 -11.32 41.53 2.17
N HIS A 3 -10.42 42.42 2.55
CA HIS A 3 -8.96 42.31 2.41
C HIS A 3 -8.33 41.46 3.52
N LEU A 4 -7.39 40.61 3.15
CA LEU A 4 -6.16 40.26 3.89
C LEU A 4 -5.16 39.86 2.78
N GLY A 5 -3.94 40.36 2.65
CA GLY A 5 -3.00 40.93 3.61
C GLY A 5 -1.65 40.29 3.25
N ARG A 6 -0.93 40.89 2.29
CA ARG A 6 0.34 40.42 1.73
C ARG A 6 1.48 40.93 2.60
N ARG A 7 2.44 40.08 2.98
CA ARG A 7 3.72 40.48 3.59
C ARG A 7 4.81 39.51 3.12
N GLY A 8 5.72 40.00 2.27
CA GLY A 8 7.14 39.60 2.28
C GLY A 8 7.84 40.38 3.40
N ASP A 9 9.07 40.13 3.80
CA ASP A 9 10.14 39.28 3.29
C ASP A 9 11.00 38.87 4.51
N ASP A 10 12.04 38.09 4.23
CA ASP A 10 13.36 38.06 4.91
C ASP A 10 13.75 36.81 5.72
N ASP A 11 14.92 36.31 5.31
CA ASP A 11 15.93 35.54 6.01
C ASP A 11 15.83 34.00 6.09
N ALA A 12 16.45 33.38 5.08
CA ALA A 12 17.02 32.04 5.14
C ALA A 12 18.43 32.07 5.77
N PRO A 13 18.76 31.07 6.60
CA PRO A 13 20.12 30.52 6.65
C PRO A 13 20.13 28.97 6.54
N PRO A 14 21.31 28.35 6.36
CA PRO A 14 21.49 27.38 5.28
C PRO A 14 21.47 25.90 5.67
N ILE A 15 21.48 25.12 4.59
CA ILE A 15 21.59 23.67 4.39
C ILE A 15 22.57 22.98 5.35
N THR A 16 22.12 21.86 5.94
CA THR A 16 23.01 20.80 6.42
C THR A 16 22.83 19.55 5.56
N ASP A 17 23.93 19.13 4.97
CA ASP A 17 24.12 17.97 4.09
C ASP A 17 24.58 16.81 4.98
N HIS A 18 23.72 15.82 5.24
CA HIS A 18 24.10 14.61 5.94
C HIS A 18 24.70 13.62 4.92
N ARG A 19 26.02 13.67 4.78
CA ARG A 19 26.85 12.59 4.27
C ARG A 19 27.18 11.64 5.42
N ASP A 20 26.79 10.38 5.28
CA ASP A 20 27.31 9.28 6.10
C ASP A 20 28.58 8.75 5.40
N ASP A 21 29.74 9.20 5.88
CA ASP A 21 31.05 8.61 5.59
C ASP A 21 31.51 7.88 6.86
N ASP A 22 31.32 6.56 6.93
CA ASP A 22 32.00 5.70 7.90
C ASP A 22 33.41 5.42 7.37
N ASN A 23 34.41 5.98 8.05
CA ASN A 23 35.80 5.63 7.81
C ASN A 23 36.52 5.32 9.12
N ASP A 24 37.28 4.23 9.06
CA ASP A 24 38.11 3.65 10.09
C ASP A 24 39.19 4.61 10.62
N ASN A 25 39.42 4.57 11.94
CA ASN A 25 40.71 4.85 12.58
C ASN A 25 40.63 4.34 14.03
N MET A 26 41.31 3.29 14.49
CA MET A 26 42.73 2.95 14.43
C MET A 26 43.64 4.03 15.02
N SER A 27 43.76 4.05 16.35
CA SER A 27 45.00 4.36 17.06
C SER A 27 44.74 4.19 18.55
N ASP A 28 45.20 3.08 19.12
CA ASP A 28 45.59 3.10 20.53
C ASP A 28 47.07 2.75 20.61
N SER A 29 47.75 3.58 21.38
CA SER A 29 49.19 3.72 21.46
C SER A 29 49.65 3.19 22.80
N ASP A 30 50.43 2.11 22.81
CA ASP A 30 51.27 1.79 23.96
C ASP A 30 52.48 0.92 23.56
N PRO A 31 53.71 1.46 23.56
CA PRO A 31 54.94 0.70 23.41
C PRO A 31 55.72 0.67 24.73
N GLU A 32 55.36 -0.25 25.62
CA GLU A 32 56.25 -0.73 26.69
C GLU A 32 56.60 -2.20 26.38
N ARG A 33 57.61 -2.41 25.53
CA ARG A 33 58.30 -3.72 25.46
C ARG A 33 59.76 -3.54 25.85
N GLY A 34 60.01 -3.97 27.08
CA GLY A 34 61.29 -4.02 27.74
C GLY A 34 62.38 -4.66 26.89
N ARG A 35 63.51 -3.97 26.93
CA ARG A 35 64.82 -4.33 26.42
C ARG A 35 65.36 -5.58 27.14
N LEU A 36 65.62 -6.61 26.35
CA LEU A 36 66.76 -7.54 26.41
C LEU A 36 67.38 -7.79 27.80
N LEU A 37 67.10 -8.98 28.35
CA LEU A 37 68.05 -9.70 29.19
C LEU A 37 68.89 -10.62 28.28
N HIS A 38 70.19 -10.44 28.40
CA HIS A 38 71.25 -11.33 27.92
C HIS A 38 71.26 -12.58 28.81
N HIS A 39 71.26 -13.80 28.24
CA HIS A 39 72.22 -14.90 28.53
C HIS A 39 71.82 -16.21 27.82
N ASP A 40 72.70 -16.63 26.91
CA ASP A 40 73.26 -17.96 26.63
C ASP A 40 72.38 -19.18 26.25
N ASP A 41 72.67 -19.62 25.02
CA ASP A 41 72.99 -20.99 24.53
C ASP A 41 71.92 -22.10 24.40
N ASP A 42 72.04 -22.73 23.21
CA ASP A 42 71.74 -24.10 22.78
C ASP A 42 70.38 -24.47 22.13
N ASP A 43 70.53 -25.25 21.05
CA ASP A 43 69.62 -25.63 19.97
C ASP A 43 68.38 -26.48 20.35
N ASP A 44 67.25 -26.32 19.63
CA ASP A 44 66.25 -27.41 19.42
C ASP A 44 65.29 -27.12 18.22
N ASP A 45 65.53 -27.74 17.07
CA ASP A 45 64.77 -27.64 15.81
C ASP A 45 63.43 -28.43 15.80
N GLY A 46 62.66 -28.37 16.90
CA GLY A 46 61.45 -29.18 17.09
C GLY A 46 60.10 -28.44 16.99
N VAL A 47 60.09 -27.10 17.06
CA VAL A 47 58.87 -26.32 17.36
C VAL A 47 58.13 -25.82 16.11
N ASP A 48 58.82 -25.68 14.98
CA ASP A 48 58.27 -25.04 13.79
C ASP A 48 57.24 -25.91 13.05
N THR A 49 57.34 -27.24 13.16
CA THR A 49 56.44 -28.16 12.46
C THR A 49 55.06 -28.24 13.09
N GLU A 50 54.97 -28.11 14.42
CA GLU A 50 53.69 -28.15 15.15
C GLU A 50 52.90 -26.84 14.91
N SER A 51 53.58 -25.70 14.99
CA SER A 51 52.98 -24.38 14.77
C SER A 51 52.39 -24.23 13.37
N ARG A 52 53.08 -24.76 12.35
CA ARG A 52 52.57 -24.75 10.97
C ARG A 52 51.32 -25.61 10.79
N SER A 53 51.28 -26.79 11.42
CA SER A 53 50.13 -27.69 11.34
C SER A 53 48.87 -27.11 12.00
N ASP A 54 49.04 -26.37 13.09
CA ASP A 54 47.94 -25.69 13.79
C ASP A 54 47.41 -24.49 12.99
N ALA A 55 48.29 -23.74 12.31
CA ALA A 55 47.88 -22.66 11.41
C ALA A 55 47.02 -23.19 10.24
N GLU A 56 47.44 -24.29 9.59
CA GLU A 56 46.68 -24.93 8.50
C GLU A 56 45.33 -25.48 9.01
N ARG A 57 45.28 -25.97 10.26
CA ARG A 57 44.04 -26.44 10.91
C ARG A 57 43.08 -25.29 11.23
N LEU A 58 43.58 -24.15 11.68
CA LEU A 58 42.77 -22.95 11.93
C LEU A 58 42.22 -22.37 10.63
N GLU A 59 43.03 -22.30 9.57
CA GLU A 59 42.58 -21.83 8.26
C GLU A 59 41.49 -22.73 7.67
N SER A 60 41.67 -24.05 7.70
CA SER A 60 40.64 -25.00 7.23
C SER A 60 39.35 -24.91 8.04
N TRP A 61 39.43 -24.69 9.36
CA TRP A 61 38.26 -24.46 10.20
C TRP A 61 37.54 -23.15 9.85
N HIS A 62 38.29 -22.06 9.61
CA HIS A 62 37.74 -20.77 9.20
C HIS A 62 37.06 -20.84 7.82
N GLU A 63 37.66 -21.55 6.85
CA GLU A 63 37.05 -21.77 5.55
C GLU A 63 35.75 -22.59 5.65
N GLU A 64 35.74 -23.62 6.49
CA GLU A 64 34.58 -24.47 6.68
C GLU A 64 33.44 -23.72 7.40
N HIS A 65 33.75 -22.92 8.43
CA HIS A 65 32.78 -22.06 9.09
C HIS A 65 32.21 -21.00 8.15
N ARG A 66 33.07 -20.31 7.38
CA ARG A 66 32.62 -19.33 6.38
C ARG A 66 31.72 -19.98 5.31
N ARG A 67 32.00 -21.21 4.87
CA ARG A 67 31.12 -21.97 3.95
C ARG A 67 29.79 -22.36 4.57
N ARG A 68 29.75 -22.72 5.86
CA ARG A 68 28.51 -23.08 6.57
C ARG A 68 27.64 -21.85 6.85
N GLU A 69 28.25 -20.73 7.20
CA GLU A 69 27.55 -19.46 7.42
C GLU A 69 27.01 -18.89 6.12
N THR A 70 27.80 -18.86 5.05
CA THR A 70 27.32 -18.40 3.73
C THR A 70 26.18 -19.24 3.18
N ARG A 71 26.18 -20.57 3.40
CA ARG A 71 25.06 -21.45 3.04
C ARG A 71 23.80 -21.18 3.87
N ARG A 72 23.95 -20.93 5.17
CA ARG A 72 22.84 -20.56 6.06
C ARG A 72 22.25 -19.22 5.67
N TRP A 73 23.09 -18.21 5.45
CA TRP A 73 22.68 -16.89 4.98
C TRP A 73 22.04 -16.94 3.59
N SER A 74 22.61 -17.70 2.66
CA SER A 74 22.04 -17.91 1.32
C SER A 74 20.65 -18.55 1.37
N TYR A 75 20.47 -19.57 2.21
CA TYR A 75 19.15 -20.20 2.42
C TYR A 75 18.15 -19.24 3.05
N LEU A 76 18.56 -18.47 4.07
CA LEU A 76 17.69 -17.47 4.71
C LEU A 76 17.24 -16.39 3.74
N VAL A 77 18.13 -15.87 2.90
CA VAL A 77 17.79 -14.85 1.87
C VAL A 77 16.83 -15.41 0.83
N MET A 78 17.02 -16.66 0.39
CA MET A 78 16.11 -17.35 -0.55
C MET A 78 14.70 -17.54 0.06
N VAL A 79 14.61 -17.93 1.32
CA VAL A 79 13.31 -18.09 2.01
C VAL A 79 12.61 -16.74 2.20
N ILE A 80 13.33 -15.70 2.60
CA ILE A 80 12.73 -14.36 2.77
C ILE A 80 12.26 -13.79 1.43
N SER A 81 13.04 -13.95 0.36
CA SER A 81 12.66 -13.43 -0.97
C SER A 81 11.44 -14.14 -1.54
N THR A 82 11.36 -15.46 -1.38
CA THR A 82 10.19 -16.25 -1.82
C THR A 82 8.94 -15.87 -1.05
N ILE A 83 9.02 -15.66 0.28
CA ILE A 83 7.90 -15.17 1.07
C ILE A 83 7.47 -13.77 0.61
N ALA A 84 8.42 -12.86 0.37
CA ALA A 84 8.14 -11.51 -0.11
C ALA A 84 7.46 -11.51 -1.50
N LEU A 85 7.90 -12.38 -2.41
CA LEU A 85 7.24 -12.54 -3.71
C LEU A 85 5.81 -13.06 -3.57
N ILE A 86 5.58 -14.04 -2.70
CA ILE A 86 4.24 -14.60 -2.46
C ILE A 86 3.32 -13.53 -1.85
N THR A 87 3.79 -12.70 -0.92
CA THR A 87 2.96 -11.64 -0.32
C THR A 87 2.63 -10.54 -1.33
N VAL A 88 3.59 -10.13 -2.15
CA VAL A 88 3.36 -9.15 -3.23
C VAL A 88 2.38 -9.69 -4.26
N LEU A 89 2.55 -10.94 -4.71
CA LEU A 89 1.63 -11.59 -5.64
C LEU A 89 0.23 -11.77 -5.02
N GLY A 90 0.15 -12.15 -3.75
CA GLY A 90 -1.11 -12.25 -3.01
C GLY A 90 -1.84 -10.91 -2.88
N PHE A 91 -1.10 -9.82 -2.66
CA PHE A 91 -1.65 -8.46 -2.64
C PHE A 91 -2.16 -8.01 -4.01
N TRP A 92 -1.41 -8.31 -5.08
CA TRP A 92 -1.84 -8.06 -6.46
C TRP A 92 -3.08 -8.87 -6.84
N VAL A 93 -3.15 -10.15 -6.49
CA VAL A 93 -4.32 -11.01 -6.75
C VAL A 93 -5.53 -10.51 -5.96
N ARG A 94 -5.36 -10.16 -4.67
CA ARG A 94 -6.44 -9.64 -3.82
C ARG A 94 -6.98 -8.29 -4.31
N ASN A 95 -6.12 -7.43 -4.86
CA ASN A 95 -6.56 -6.16 -5.47
C ASN A 95 -7.06 -6.33 -6.91
N GLY A 96 -6.65 -7.40 -7.60
CA GLY A 96 -7.01 -7.68 -8.99
C GLY A 96 -8.32 -8.47 -9.15
N THR A 97 -8.78 -9.17 -8.11
CA THR A 97 -10.13 -9.73 -8.08
C THR A 97 -11.13 -8.60 -7.96
N ARG A 98 -11.64 -8.12 -9.12
CA ARG A 98 -12.83 -7.28 -9.14
C ARG A 98 -13.91 -8.01 -8.38
N PRO A 99 -14.47 -7.40 -7.33
CA PRO A 99 -15.51 -8.06 -6.59
C PRO A 99 -16.71 -8.25 -7.52
N ALA A 100 -16.94 -9.50 -7.91
CA ALA A 100 -18.04 -9.91 -8.75
C ALA A 100 -19.27 -10.09 -7.85
N GLY A 101 -20.19 -9.14 -7.90
CA GLY A 101 -21.42 -9.19 -7.14
C GLY A 101 -22.39 -8.11 -7.60
N CYS A 102 -23.68 -8.37 -7.42
CA CYS A 102 -24.75 -7.46 -7.81
C CYS A 102 -24.68 -6.09 -7.09
N GLU A 103 -23.89 -6.00 -6.02
CA GLU A 103 -23.66 -4.76 -5.27
C GLU A 103 -22.76 -3.79 -6.05
N TYR A 104 -21.95 -4.31 -6.98
CA TYR A 104 -20.99 -3.55 -7.79
C TYR A 104 -21.52 -3.10 -9.14
N ASP A 105 -22.63 -3.66 -9.62
CA ASP A 105 -23.38 -3.15 -10.78
C ASP A 105 -24.74 -2.57 -10.39
N GLY A 106 -25.11 -2.66 -9.11
CA GLY A 106 -26.39 -2.19 -8.59
C GLY A 106 -27.59 -3.06 -8.97
N SER A 107 -27.39 -4.28 -9.46
CA SER A 107 -28.46 -5.16 -9.97
C SER A 107 -29.13 -6.05 -8.90
N CYS A 108 -28.76 -5.93 -7.62
CA CYS A 108 -29.16 -6.90 -6.59
C CYS A 108 -30.67 -7.08 -6.39
N ASN A 109 -31.47 -6.09 -6.75
CA ASN A 109 -32.93 -6.18 -6.69
C ASN A 109 -33.58 -5.20 -7.66
N ASP A 110 -34.85 -5.45 -7.99
CA ASP A 110 -35.63 -4.55 -8.84
C ASP A 110 -35.85 -3.17 -8.20
N ILE A 111 -35.75 -3.07 -6.87
CA ILE A 111 -35.93 -1.81 -6.13
C ILE A 111 -34.85 -0.79 -6.50
N SER A 112 -33.62 -1.22 -6.74
CA SER A 112 -32.49 -0.36 -7.15
C SER A 112 -32.78 0.46 -8.40
N ARG A 113 -33.63 -0.05 -9.30
CA ARG A 113 -34.04 0.61 -10.55
C ARG A 113 -35.10 1.67 -10.33
N LEU A 114 -35.74 1.68 -9.16
CA LEU A 114 -36.86 2.56 -8.80
C LEU A 114 -36.43 3.81 -8.00
N TRP A 115 -35.14 4.12 -7.91
CA TRP A 115 -34.62 5.28 -7.17
C TRP A 115 -34.51 6.57 -8.01
N GLY A 116 -35.05 6.57 -9.23
CA GLY A 116 -35.00 7.73 -10.13
C GLY A 116 -33.56 8.10 -10.47
N GLN A 117 -33.20 9.38 -10.31
CA GLN A 117 -31.83 9.84 -10.57
C GLN A 117 -30.78 9.34 -9.56
N TYR A 118 -31.18 8.62 -8.52
CA TYR A 118 -30.25 7.96 -7.59
C TYR A 118 -30.04 6.48 -7.90
N SER A 119 -30.76 5.93 -8.89
CA SER A 119 -30.51 4.58 -9.39
C SER A 119 -29.09 4.51 -9.95
N ALA A 120 -28.40 3.41 -9.68
CA ALA A 120 -27.18 3.07 -10.39
C ALA A 120 -27.46 2.91 -11.89
N TYR A 121 -26.43 3.04 -12.73
CA TYR A 121 -26.56 2.70 -14.14
C TYR A 121 -27.01 1.25 -14.29
N PHE A 122 -27.99 1.01 -15.16
CA PHE A 122 -28.34 -0.31 -15.66
C PHE A 122 -28.66 -0.19 -17.15
N SER A 123 -28.30 -1.20 -17.92
CA SER A 123 -28.68 -1.27 -19.33
C SER A 123 -30.19 -1.43 -19.46
N VAL A 124 -30.80 -0.66 -20.35
CA VAL A 124 -32.24 -0.74 -20.64
C VAL A 124 -32.42 -1.65 -21.86
N PRO A 125 -33.19 -2.75 -21.73
CA PRO A 125 -33.47 -3.62 -22.87
C PRO A 125 -34.14 -2.84 -24.01
N SER A 126 -33.72 -3.15 -25.23
CA SER A 126 -34.29 -2.61 -26.46
C SER A 126 -34.67 -3.77 -27.38
N GLU A 127 -35.78 -3.65 -28.09
CA GLU A 127 -36.16 -4.59 -29.16
C GLU A 127 -35.26 -4.43 -30.40
N LEU A 128 -34.62 -3.26 -30.52
CA LEU A 128 -33.63 -2.97 -31.56
C LEU A 128 -32.25 -3.45 -31.11
N ASP A 129 -31.55 -4.15 -32.00
CA ASP A 129 -30.15 -4.50 -31.82
C ASP A 129 -29.28 -3.22 -31.82
N ALA A 130 -28.41 -3.11 -30.83
CA ALA A 130 -27.50 -1.99 -30.67
C ALA A 130 -26.16 -2.20 -31.39
N SER A 131 -25.96 -3.36 -32.02
CA SER A 131 -24.78 -3.64 -32.83
C SER A 131 -24.72 -2.72 -34.06
N THR A 132 -23.50 -2.51 -34.58
CA THR A 132 -23.36 -1.85 -35.88
C THR A 132 -23.87 -2.82 -36.95
N PRO A 133 -24.83 -2.42 -37.81
CA PRO A 133 -25.35 -3.31 -38.85
C PRO A 133 -24.26 -3.83 -39.79
N ASP A 134 -24.51 -4.98 -40.40
CA ASP A 134 -23.62 -5.55 -41.42
C ASP A 134 -23.34 -4.54 -42.54
N ASP A 135 -22.11 -4.56 -43.05
CA ASP A 135 -21.61 -3.67 -44.11
C ASP A 135 -21.61 -2.15 -43.78
N CYS A 136 -21.73 -1.77 -42.50
CA CYS A 136 -21.64 -0.38 -42.05
C CYS A 136 -20.39 -0.11 -41.20
N ASP A 137 -19.78 1.08 -41.37
CA ASP A 137 -18.68 1.56 -40.55
C ASP A 137 -19.10 2.79 -39.71
N VAL A 138 -18.77 2.78 -38.43
CA VAL A 138 -18.95 3.95 -37.55
C VAL A 138 -17.89 5.01 -37.91
N THR A 139 -18.32 6.16 -38.39
CA THR A 139 -17.42 7.27 -38.79
C THR A 139 -17.30 8.38 -37.75
N PHE A 140 -18.20 8.40 -36.76
CA PHE A 140 -18.18 9.36 -35.65
C PHE A 140 -18.96 8.80 -34.46
N ALA A 141 -18.47 9.05 -33.24
CA ALA A 141 -19.17 8.73 -32.01
C ALA A 141 -19.00 9.88 -31.00
N LEU A 142 -20.09 10.23 -30.32
CA LEU A 142 -20.11 11.19 -29.21
C LEU A 142 -20.88 10.56 -28.05
N VAL A 143 -20.29 10.57 -26.87
CA VAL A 143 -20.95 10.12 -25.64
C VAL A 143 -21.27 11.32 -24.74
N LEU A 144 -22.52 11.42 -24.30
CA LEU A 144 -22.92 12.31 -23.22
C LEU A 144 -23.07 11.46 -21.96
N SER A 145 -22.18 11.67 -20.99
CA SER A 145 -22.16 10.90 -19.75
C SER A 145 -22.44 11.78 -18.55
N ARG A 146 -23.22 11.27 -17.61
CA ARG A 146 -23.36 11.87 -16.27
C ARG A 146 -22.20 11.39 -15.39
N HIS A 147 -21.89 12.13 -14.33
CA HIS A 147 -21.07 11.61 -13.25
C HIS A 147 -21.64 10.30 -12.66
N GLY A 148 -20.76 9.45 -12.12
CA GLY A 148 -21.16 8.21 -11.44
C GLY A 148 -21.86 8.45 -10.08
N ALA A 149 -22.16 7.38 -9.36
CA ALA A 149 -22.73 7.48 -8.02
C ALA A 149 -21.85 8.29 -7.05
N ARG A 150 -22.51 9.05 -6.16
CA ARG A 150 -21.84 9.97 -5.24
C ARG A 150 -22.50 9.96 -3.87
N TYR A 151 -21.78 10.51 -2.90
CA TYR A 151 -22.36 10.85 -1.61
C TYR A 151 -23.39 11.99 -1.75
N PRO A 152 -24.29 12.18 -0.75
CA PRO A 152 -25.21 13.30 -0.74
C PRO A 152 -24.47 14.64 -0.88
N THR A 153 -25.16 15.69 -1.32
CA THR A 153 -24.57 17.04 -1.23
C THR A 153 -24.34 17.43 0.23
N ASP A 154 -23.44 18.37 0.52
CA ASP A 154 -23.13 18.84 1.88
C ASP A 154 -24.41 19.17 2.66
N THR A 155 -25.27 19.99 2.07
CA THR A 155 -26.54 20.41 2.66
C THR A 155 -27.47 19.23 2.93
N LYS A 156 -27.48 18.20 2.07
CA LYS A 156 -28.30 17.01 2.25
C LYS A 156 -27.70 16.04 3.28
N SER A 157 -26.37 15.89 3.29
CA SER A 157 -25.65 15.10 4.27
C SER A 157 -25.94 15.60 5.69
N ALA A 158 -25.84 16.92 5.90
CA ALA A 158 -26.21 17.58 7.15
C ALA A 158 -27.69 17.33 7.55
N ALA A 159 -28.61 17.48 6.59
CA ALA A 159 -30.04 17.26 6.85
C ALA A 159 -30.36 15.80 7.21
N TYR A 160 -29.70 14.83 6.57
CA TYR A 160 -29.88 13.41 6.85
C TYR A 160 -29.33 13.04 8.23
N ASN A 161 -28.12 13.49 8.56
CA ASN A 161 -27.53 13.27 9.87
C ASN A 161 -28.41 13.86 10.99
N ALA A 162 -28.86 15.11 10.84
CA ALA A 162 -29.77 15.74 11.79
C ALA A 162 -31.11 14.99 11.94
N THR A 163 -31.62 14.42 10.85
CA THR A 163 -32.86 13.62 10.89
C THR A 163 -32.66 12.34 11.70
N ILE A 164 -31.55 11.65 11.51
CA ILE A 164 -31.22 10.42 12.25
C ILE A 164 -31.02 10.73 13.74
N ALA A 165 -30.26 11.78 14.07
CA ALA A 165 -30.07 12.22 15.45
C ALA A 165 -31.40 12.58 16.13
N ARG A 166 -32.32 13.24 15.40
CA ARG A 166 -33.66 13.55 15.91
C ARG A 166 -34.46 12.28 16.20
N ILE A 167 -34.47 11.32 15.28
CA ILE A 167 -35.14 10.02 15.49
C ILE A 167 -34.58 9.33 16.74
N GLN A 168 -33.26 9.26 16.86
CA GLN A 168 -32.56 8.64 17.98
C GLN A 168 -32.88 9.28 19.33
N LYS A 169 -33.02 10.61 19.35
CA LYS A 169 -33.38 11.37 20.54
C LYS A 169 -34.85 11.21 20.94
N SER A 170 -35.76 11.14 19.96
CA SER A 170 -37.21 11.17 20.22
C SER A 170 -37.87 9.80 20.37
N ALA A 171 -37.33 8.76 19.72
CA ALA A 171 -37.96 7.45 19.69
C ALA A 171 -37.68 6.69 21.00
N THR A 172 -38.74 6.33 21.73
CA THR A 172 -38.66 5.51 22.95
C THR A 172 -38.65 4.01 22.66
N MET A 173 -39.19 3.59 21.51
CA MET A 173 -39.22 2.21 21.05
C MET A 173 -38.96 2.13 19.54
N TYR A 174 -38.27 1.07 19.11
CA TYR A 174 -38.01 0.77 17.71
C TYR A 174 -38.69 -0.54 17.34
N GLY A 175 -39.51 -0.52 16.28
CA GLY A 175 -40.10 -1.73 15.72
C GLY A 175 -39.04 -2.72 15.22
N LYS A 176 -39.42 -3.99 15.03
CA LYS A 176 -38.50 -5.09 14.67
C LYS A 176 -37.56 -4.74 13.51
N ASN A 177 -38.09 -4.16 12.43
CA ASN A 177 -37.32 -3.84 11.21
C ASN A 177 -36.53 -2.51 11.30
N TYR A 178 -36.67 -1.77 12.41
CA TYR A 178 -36.08 -0.45 12.61
C TYR A 178 -35.11 -0.40 13.79
N ARG A 179 -34.85 -1.54 14.47
CA ARG A 179 -33.95 -1.59 15.64
C ARG A 179 -32.55 -1.10 15.31
N TRP A 180 -32.09 -1.33 14.08
CA TRP A 180 -30.79 -0.88 13.58
C TRP A 180 -30.62 0.65 13.68
N LEU A 181 -31.70 1.44 13.56
CA LEU A 181 -31.64 2.90 13.68
C LEU A 181 -31.18 3.37 15.06
N LYS A 182 -31.36 2.57 16.12
CA LYS A 182 -30.95 2.94 17.48
C LYS A 182 -29.43 3.12 17.60
N GLU A 183 -28.67 2.30 16.86
CA GLU A 183 -27.20 2.22 16.94
C GLU A 183 -26.52 2.73 15.66
N TYR A 184 -27.31 3.04 14.63
CA TYR A 184 -26.80 3.55 13.38
C TYR A 184 -26.04 4.86 13.58
N THR A 185 -24.79 4.89 13.12
CA THR A 185 -23.99 6.11 13.07
C THR A 185 -23.91 6.58 11.63
N TYR A 186 -24.31 7.82 11.37
CA TYR A 186 -24.21 8.41 10.04
C TYR A 186 -22.74 8.69 9.69
N THR A 187 -22.23 7.98 8.69
CA THR A 187 -20.80 7.99 8.29
C THR A 187 -20.58 8.33 6.82
N LEU A 188 -21.64 8.74 6.12
CA LEU A 188 -21.51 9.14 4.72
C LEU A 188 -20.75 10.46 4.62
N SER A 189 -19.85 10.54 3.62
CA SER A 189 -19.20 11.79 3.24
C SER A 189 -20.19 12.73 2.52
N ALA A 190 -19.68 13.72 1.81
CA ALA A 190 -20.48 14.63 1.00
C ALA A 190 -19.80 14.98 -0.34
N GLU A 191 -20.64 15.28 -1.33
CA GLU A 191 -20.34 15.68 -2.73
C GLU A 191 -19.60 14.66 -3.61
N ASP A 192 -18.58 14.00 -3.08
CA ASP A 192 -17.64 13.19 -3.83
C ASP A 192 -18.24 11.92 -4.43
N LEU A 193 -17.64 11.46 -5.53
CA LEU A 193 -17.90 10.14 -6.09
C LEU A 193 -17.55 9.06 -5.08
N THR A 194 -18.45 8.10 -4.91
CA THR A 194 -18.14 6.88 -4.14
C THR A 194 -17.17 6.02 -4.96
N GLN A 195 -16.48 5.07 -4.31
CA GLN A 195 -15.65 4.10 -5.04
C GLN A 195 -16.46 3.33 -6.10
N PHE A 196 -17.71 2.99 -5.77
CA PHE A 196 -18.67 2.42 -6.71
C PHE A 196 -18.92 3.35 -7.91
N GLY A 197 -19.17 4.64 -7.68
CA GLY A 197 -19.37 5.61 -8.76
C GLY A 197 -18.14 5.83 -9.63
N GLN A 198 -16.94 5.77 -9.06
CA GLN A 198 -15.69 5.80 -9.83
C GLN A 198 -15.57 4.56 -10.74
N GLN A 199 -15.89 3.38 -10.20
CA GLN A 199 -15.87 2.14 -10.97
C GLN A 199 -16.91 2.16 -12.11
N GLN A 200 -18.10 2.71 -11.88
CA GLN A 200 -19.10 2.92 -12.95
C GLN A 200 -18.55 3.76 -14.10
N MET A 201 -17.76 4.81 -13.81
CA MET A 201 -17.15 5.63 -14.86
C MET A 201 -16.04 4.89 -15.61
N VAL A 202 -15.26 4.07 -14.90
CA VAL A 202 -14.25 3.20 -15.52
C VAL A 202 -14.90 2.20 -16.47
N ASP A 203 -16.00 1.56 -16.03
CA ASP A 203 -16.71 0.57 -16.85
C ASP A 203 -17.43 1.24 -18.03
N SER A 204 -17.99 2.43 -17.84
CA SER A 204 -18.52 3.24 -18.95
C SER A 204 -17.45 3.58 -19.99
N GLY A 205 -16.22 3.90 -19.56
CA GLY A 205 -15.11 4.14 -20.47
C GLY A 205 -14.71 2.90 -21.25
N ARG A 206 -14.67 1.73 -20.60
CA ARG A 206 -14.40 0.45 -21.27
C ARG A 206 -15.48 0.02 -22.25
N ALA A 207 -16.73 0.37 -21.97
CA ALA A 207 -17.84 0.04 -22.87
C ALA A 207 -17.88 0.95 -24.11
N PHE A 208 -17.22 2.12 -24.06
CA PHE A 208 -17.19 3.07 -25.17
C PHE A 208 -15.98 2.87 -26.11
N LEU A 209 -14.85 2.37 -25.58
CA LEU A 209 -13.61 2.10 -26.34
C LEU A 209 -13.63 0.71 -26.96
#